data_AF-A0A8C0SA34-F1
#
_entry.id   AF-A0A8C0SA34-F1
#
_cell.length_a   1.000
_cell.length_b   1.000
_cell.length_c   1.000
_cell.angle_alpha   90.00
_cell.angle_beta   90.00
_cell.angle_gamma   90.00
#
_symmetry.space_group_name_H-M   'P 1'
#
loop_
_entity.id
_entity.type
_entity.pdbx_description
1 polymer ?
#
loop_
_entity_poly.entity_id
_entity_poly.type
_entity_poly.pdbx_seq_one_letter_code
_entity_poly.pdbx_strand_id
1 'polypeptide(L)'
;MRLLVAAFLLLALGASALAEPVHFKDCSAVGVIKELNVNPCPAQPCKLHKGQSYSVNVTFTSNIPSQSSKAVVHGIVLGVAVPFPIPEADGCKSGINCPIQKDKTYSYLNKLPVKNEYPSIKLVVQWMLLGDNNQHLFCWEIPVQIEVFAAEDGFPTSLTSWDITSASSSSPSASLSSVHWASKSADL
;
A
#
# COMPACT_ATOMS: atom_id res chain seq x y z
N MET A 1 -11.77 18.16 -39.89
CA MET A 1 -10.59 18.08 -39.00
C MET A 1 -10.83 18.69 -37.60
N ARG A 2 -11.47 19.86 -37.46
CA ARG A 2 -11.75 20.48 -36.14
C ARG A 2 -12.75 19.70 -35.25
N LEU A 3 -13.70 18.99 -35.85
CA LEU A 3 -14.71 18.18 -35.12
C LEU A 3 -14.14 16.90 -34.51
N LEU A 4 -13.08 16.33 -35.11
CA LEU A 4 -12.43 15.11 -34.60
C LEU A 4 -11.56 15.40 -33.36
N VAL A 5 -11.00 16.61 -33.27
CA VAL A 5 -10.21 17.06 -32.11
C VAL A 5 -11.09 17.24 -30.87
N ALA A 6 -12.32 17.73 -31.05
CA ALA A 6 -13.27 17.90 -29.96
C ALA A 6 -13.75 16.54 -29.40
N ALA A 7 -13.91 15.52 -30.25
CA ALA A 7 -14.29 14.18 -29.82
C ALA A 7 -13.16 13.47 -29.02
N PHE A 8 -11.90 13.69 -29.39
CA PHE A 8 -10.74 13.18 -28.64
C PHE A 8 -10.57 13.85 -27.26
N LEU A 9 -10.96 15.12 -27.11
CA LEU A 9 -10.90 15.85 -25.83
C LEU A 9 -11.97 15.38 -24.82
N LEU A 10 -13.11 14.84 -25.28
CA LEU A 10 -14.19 14.35 -24.41
C LEU A 10 -13.94 12.94 -23.84
N LEU A 11 -13.08 12.13 -24.48
CA LEU A 11 -12.71 10.79 -24.02
C LEU A 11 -11.61 10.78 -22.94
N ALA A 12 -11.07 11.94 -22.59
CA ALA A 12 -10.04 12.09 -21.55
C ALA A 12 -10.60 12.43 -20.16
N LEU A 13 -11.91 12.31 -19.93
CA LEU A 13 -12.44 12.22 -18.56
C LEU A 13 -12.06 10.85 -17.99
N GLY A 14 -10.80 10.72 -17.59
CA GLY A 14 -10.31 9.56 -16.86
C GLY A 14 -11.17 9.31 -15.63
N ALA A 15 -11.47 8.04 -15.38
CA ALA A 15 -12.19 7.61 -14.19
C ALA A 15 -11.45 8.15 -12.94
N SER A 16 -11.99 9.20 -12.34
CA SER A 16 -11.61 9.58 -10.99
C SER A 16 -12.12 8.47 -10.09
N ALA A 17 -11.19 7.62 -9.60
CA ALA A 17 -11.51 6.71 -8.52
C ALA A 17 -11.94 7.55 -7.31
N LEU A 18 -13.24 7.57 -7.02
CA LEU A 18 -13.76 8.12 -5.78
C LEU A 18 -13.20 7.25 -4.66
N ALA A 19 -12.39 7.83 -3.78
CA ALA A 19 -11.92 7.14 -2.59
C ALA A 19 -13.12 7.02 -1.63
N GLU A 20 -13.73 5.84 -1.57
CA GLU A 20 -14.79 5.56 -0.59
C GLU A 20 -14.20 5.54 0.83
N PRO A 21 -14.88 6.13 1.82
CA PRO A 21 -14.48 6.02 3.22
C PRO A 21 -14.37 4.55 3.64
N VAL A 22 -13.33 4.21 4.39
CA VAL A 22 -13.13 2.84 4.86
C VAL A 22 -14.03 2.56 6.08
N HIS A 23 -14.59 1.36 6.16
CA HIS A 23 -15.27 0.88 7.36
C HIS A 23 -14.24 0.57 8.46
N PHE A 24 -14.54 0.99 9.69
CA PHE A 24 -13.66 0.79 10.84
C PHE A 24 -14.45 0.43 12.09
N LYS A 25 -13.75 -0.19 13.04
CA LYS A 25 -14.25 -0.36 14.41
C LYS A 25 -13.75 0.80 15.26
N ASP A 26 -14.68 1.55 15.86
CA ASP A 26 -14.36 2.64 16.77
C ASP A 26 -13.99 2.10 18.16
N CYS A 27 -12.86 2.57 18.69
CA CYS A 27 -12.37 2.29 20.05
C CYS A 27 -12.10 3.58 20.85
N SER A 28 -12.66 4.70 20.39
CA SER A 28 -12.46 6.03 20.98
C SER A 28 -13.12 6.10 22.36
N ALA A 29 -12.45 6.79 23.29
CA ALA A 29 -13.00 7.00 24.63
C ALA A 29 -13.82 8.30 24.72
N VAL A 30 -13.35 9.37 24.05
CA VAL A 30 -13.90 10.72 24.26
C VAL A 30 -14.28 11.45 22.99
N GLY A 31 -13.64 11.22 21.84
CA GLY A 31 -14.05 11.87 20.58
C GLY A 31 -14.88 10.97 19.67
N VAL A 32 -15.33 11.56 18.56
CA VAL A 32 -16.19 10.91 17.57
C VAL A 32 -15.56 11.00 16.20
N ILE A 33 -15.27 9.85 15.58
CA ILE A 33 -14.79 9.79 14.20
C ILE A 33 -15.97 10.01 13.26
N LYS A 34 -15.81 10.95 12.32
CA LYS A 34 -16.80 11.24 11.26
C LYS A 34 -16.50 10.47 9.99
N GLU A 35 -15.22 10.38 9.65
CA GLU A 35 -14.76 9.74 8.42
C GLU A 35 -13.34 9.23 8.60
N LEU A 36 -13.07 8.04 8.06
CA LEU A 36 -11.73 7.51 7.92
C LEU A 36 -11.48 7.23 6.44
N ASN A 37 -10.39 7.76 5.90
CA ASN A 37 -9.97 7.54 4.53
C ASN A 37 -8.52 7.03 4.52
N VAL A 38 -8.29 5.95 3.78
CA VAL A 38 -6.97 5.38 3.54
C VAL A 38 -6.77 5.34 2.03
N ASN A 39 -5.75 6.01 1.54
CA ASN A 39 -5.50 6.15 0.10
C ASN A 39 -4.08 5.68 -0.27
N PRO A 40 -3.94 4.74 -1.22
CA PRO A 40 -5.00 4.00 -1.92
C PRO A 40 -5.62 2.89 -1.07
N CYS A 41 -6.94 2.72 -1.11
CA CYS A 41 -7.62 1.51 -0.61
C CYS A 41 -8.96 1.33 -1.34
N PRO A 42 -8.97 0.73 -2.55
CA PRO A 42 -10.18 0.60 -3.36
C PRO A 42 -11.18 -0.42 -2.82
N ALA A 43 -10.73 -1.36 -1.98
CA ALA A 43 -11.56 -2.39 -1.37
C ALA A 43 -11.00 -2.81 -0.01
N GLN A 44 -11.89 -3.14 0.93
CA GLN A 44 -11.51 -3.66 2.24
C GLN A 44 -11.55 -5.19 2.29
N PRO A 45 -10.64 -5.85 3.03
CA PRO A 45 -9.53 -5.27 3.80
C PRO A 45 -8.46 -4.62 2.91
N CYS A 46 -7.90 -3.49 3.35
CA CYS A 46 -6.94 -2.75 2.53
C CYS A 46 -5.71 -3.60 2.24
N LYS A 47 -5.39 -3.76 0.96
CA LYS A 47 -4.16 -4.41 0.50
C LYS A 47 -3.03 -3.38 0.44
N LEU A 48 -2.09 -3.53 1.36
CA LEU A 48 -0.94 -2.66 1.53
C LEU A 48 0.28 -3.28 0.83
N HIS A 49 0.71 -2.67 -0.25
CA HIS A 49 1.82 -3.18 -1.04
C HIS A 49 3.16 -2.67 -0.51
N LYS A 50 4.11 -3.59 -0.36
CA LYS A 50 5.49 -3.28 0.01
C LYS A 50 6.13 -2.31 -0.99
N GLY A 51 6.92 -1.38 -0.45
CA GLY A 51 7.58 -0.31 -1.21
C GLY A 51 6.67 0.88 -1.52
N GLN A 52 5.36 0.80 -1.25
CA GLN A 52 4.42 1.89 -1.48
C GLN A 52 4.17 2.72 -0.22
N SER A 53 3.65 3.93 -0.42
CA SER A 53 3.23 4.81 0.66
C SER A 53 1.72 5.02 0.63
N TYR A 54 1.11 4.96 1.80
CA TYR A 54 -0.33 5.16 1.98
C TYR A 54 -0.57 6.40 2.83
N SER A 55 -1.57 7.18 2.43
CA SER A 55 -2.04 8.34 3.17
C SER A 55 -3.26 7.95 4.00
N VAL A 56 -3.31 8.43 5.23
CA VAL A 56 -4.42 8.25 6.15
C VAL A 56 -4.98 9.63 6.49
N ASN A 57 -6.28 9.80 6.34
CA ASN A 57 -7.03 10.98 6.76
C ASN A 57 -8.14 10.57 7.72
N VAL A 58 -8.14 11.16 8.92
CA VAL A 58 -9.18 10.94 9.92
C VAL A 58 -9.87 12.27 10.18
N THR A 59 -11.13 12.38 9.83
CA THR A 59 -11.97 13.50 10.23
C THR A 59 -12.67 13.14 11.53
N PHE A 60 -12.44 13.89 12.59
CA PHE A 60 -13.00 13.61 13.92
C PHE A 60 -13.41 14.90 14.64
N THR A 61 -14.38 14.77 15.55
CA THR A 61 -14.77 15.84 16.47
C THR A 61 -14.24 15.50 17.87
N SER A 62 -13.50 16.44 18.48
CA SER A 62 -13.02 16.28 19.86
C SER A 62 -14.08 16.76 20.84
N ASN A 63 -14.46 15.95 21.83
CA ASN A 63 -15.39 16.39 22.89
C ASN A 63 -14.68 16.95 24.13
N ILE A 64 -13.34 17.02 24.09
CA ILE A 64 -12.50 17.56 25.16
C ILE A 64 -11.47 18.55 24.58
N PRO A 65 -11.03 19.56 25.36
CA PRO A 65 -9.88 20.37 24.99
C PRO A 65 -8.57 19.59 25.22
N SER A 66 -7.53 19.92 24.47
CA SER A 66 -6.19 19.33 24.65
C SER A 66 -5.11 20.29 24.15
N GLN A 67 -4.07 20.54 24.94
CA GLN A 67 -2.96 21.41 24.56
C GLN A 67 -2.08 20.77 23.51
N SER A 68 -1.90 19.45 23.62
CA SER A 68 -1.07 18.65 22.73
C SER A 68 -1.86 17.48 22.14
N SER A 69 -1.30 16.83 21.11
CA SER A 69 -1.83 15.55 20.66
C SER A 69 -0.71 14.64 20.16
N LYS A 70 -0.83 13.34 20.40
CA LYS A 70 0.17 12.33 20.05
C LYS A 70 -0.46 11.12 19.39
N ALA A 71 -0.05 10.80 18.19
CA ALA A 71 -0.46 9.60 17.49
C ALA A 71 0.34 8.38 17.94
N VAL A 72 -0.35 7.26 18.16
CA VAL A 72 0.21 5.96 18.54
C VAL A 72 -0.43 4.89 17.66
N VAL A 73 0.41 4.03 17.07
CA VAL A 73 -0.04 2.99 16.14
C VAL A 73 0.43 1.64 16.63
N HIS A 74 -0.47 0.67 16.64
CA HIS A 74 -0.19 -0.73 16.94
C HIS A 74 -0.63 -1.62 15.77
N GLY A 75 0.17 -2.63 15.46
CA GLY A 75 -0.25 -3.76 14.63
C GLY A 75 -0.63 -4.94 15.53
N ILE A 76 -1.89 -5.37 15.46
CA ILE A 76 -2.37 -6.54 16.20
C ILE A 76 -2.17 -7.78 15.33
N VAL A 77 -1.21 -8.61 15.71
CA VAL A 77 -0.83 -9.84 15.00
C VAL A 77 -1.14 -11.01 15.92
N LEU A 78 -2.01 -11.94 15.46
CA LEU A 78 -2.44 -13.11 16.24
C LEU A 78 -2.96 -12.74 17.66
N GLY A 79 -3.64 -11.60 17.78
CA GLY A 79 -4.18 -11.10 19.05
C GLY A 79 -3.21 -10.32 19.93
N VAL A 80 -1.93 -10.20 19.55
CA VAL A 80 -0.91 -9.44 20.29
C VAL A 80 -0.70 -8.08 19.65
N ALA A 81 -0.83 -7.00 20.44
CA ALA A 81 -0.56 -5.63 19.99
C ALA A 81 0.96 -5.35 19.96
N VAL A 82 1.48 -5.05 18.77
CA VAL A 82 2.90 -4.72 18.54
C VAL A 82 3.02 -3.23 18.21
N PRO A 83 3.85 -2.45 18.93
CA PRO A 83 4.07 -1.05 18.63
C PRO A 83 4.67 -0.80 17.25
N PHE A 84 4.09 0.15 16.51
CA PHE A 84 4.60 0.63 15.23
C PHE A 84 5.02 2.10 15.32
N PRO A 85 6.33 2.40 15.41
CA PRO A 85 6.82 3.76 15.42
C PRO A 85 6.52 4.48 14.09
N ILE A 86 5.88 5.65 14.18
CA ILE A 86 5.60 6.51 13.02
C ILE A 86 6.57 7.70 12.98
N PRO A 87 6.91 8.22 11.78
CA PRO A 87 7.91 9.29 11.65
C PRO A 87 7.51 10.59 12.34
N GLU A 88 6.24 10.98 12.24
CA GLU A 88 5.66 12.12 12.93
C GLU A 88 4.55 11.63 13.85
N ALA A 89 4.82 11.69 15.14
CA ALA A 89 3.88 11.30 16.18
C ALA A 89 3.14 12.50 16.77
N ASP A 90 3.59 13.74 16.55
CA ASP A 90 2.90 14.93 17.03
C ASP A 90 1.70 15.24 16.13
N GLY A 91 0.49 15.01 16.66
CA GLY A 91 -0.75 15.23 15.92
C GLY A 91 -0.94 16.70 15.54
N CYS A 92 -0.37 17.63 16.31
CA CYS A 92 -0.42 19.07 16.01
C CYS A 92 0.39 19.44 14.76
N LYS A 93 1.27 18.55 14.30
CA LYS A 93 2.03 18.69 13.05
C LYS A 93 1.44 17.88 11.89
N SER A 94 0.38 17.13 12.16
CA SER A 94 -0.31 16.24 11.22
C SER A 94 -1.68 16.78 10.80
N GLY A 95 -1.78 18.09 10.53
CA GLY A 95 -3.01 18.74 10.08
C GLY A 95 -3.94 19.27 11.17
N ILE A 96 -3.62 19.05 12.45
CA ILE A 96 -4.41 19.56 13.59
C ILE A 96 -3.83 20.87 14.09
N ASN A 97 -4.63 21.94 14.12
CA ASN A 97 -4.20 23.19 14.75
C ASN A 97 -4.43 23.15 16.26
N CYS A 98 -3.35 23.02 17.03
CA CYS A 98 -3.38 23.02 18.49
C CYS A 98 -3.34 24.46 19.07
N PRO A 99 -3.92 24.71 20.26
CA PRO A 99 -4.60 23.74 21.13
C PRO A 99 -5.94 23.26 20.55
N ILE A 100 -6.25 21.99 20.79
CA ILE A 100 -7.50 21.35 20.42
C ILE A 100 -8.61 21.91 21.30
N GLN A 101 -9.71 22.28 20.66
CA GLN A 101 -10.89 22.84 21.30
C GLN A 101 -11.99 21.79 21.35
N LYS A 102 -12.77 21.85 22.42
CA LYS A 102 -13.96 21.03 22.59
C LYS A 102 -15.00 21.35 21.50
N ASP A 103 -15.71 20.31 21.06
CA ASP A 103 -16.78 20.30 20.07
C ASP A 103 -16.38 20.81 18.67
N LYS A 104 -15.08 20.85 18.39
CA LYS A 104 -14.52 21.24 17.10
C LYS A 104 -14.07 20.02 16.29
N THR A 105 -14.31 20.09 14.99
CA THR A 105 -13.91 19.07 14.02
C THR A 105 -12.54 19.38 13.43
N TYR A 106 -11.72 18.34 13.31
CA TYR A 106 -10.36 18.39 12.79
C TYR A 106 -10.13 17.27 11.78
N SER A 107 -9.12 17.44 10.94
CA SER A 107 -8.63 16.41 10.03
C SER A 107 -7.18 16.08 10.37
N TYR A 108 -6.96 14.86 10.82
CA TYR A 108 -5.62 14.30 11.04
C TYR A 108 -5.12 13.64 9.77
N LEU A 109 -3.92 14.01 9.32
CA LEU A 109 -3.31 13.58 8.08
C LEU A 109 -1.93 12.97 8.34
N ASN A 110 -1.72 11.75 7.89
CA ASN A 110 -0.39 11.14 7.92
C ASN A 110 -0.12 10.31 6.66
N LYS A 111 1.16 10.12 6.33
CA LYS A 111 1.60 9.30 5.20
C LYS A 111 2.67 8.34 5.67
N LEU A 112 2.44 7.05 5.50
CA LEU A 112 3.34 6.00 5.97
C LEU A 112 3.84 5.13 4.81
N PRO A 113 5.15 4.85 4.74
CA PRO A 113 5.69 3.86 3.84
C PRO A 113 5.51 2.44 4.40
N VAL A 114 5.04 1.52 3.56
CA VAL A 114 5.05 0.07 3.82
C VAL A 114 6.40 -0.44 3.31
N LYS A 115 7.31 -0.77 4.22
CA LYS A 115 8.68 -1.12 3.83
C LYS A 115 8.78 -2.54 3.26
N ASN A 116 9.82 -2.79 2.46
CA ASN A 116 10.02 -4.07 1.79
C ASN A 116 10.34 -5.22 2.75
N GLU A 117 10.97 -4.91 3.88
CA GLU A 117 11.28 -5.85 4.94
C GLU A 117 10.06 -6.31 5.75
N TYR A 118 8.90 -5.66 5.61
CA TYR A 118 7.70 -6.05 6.35
C TYR A 118 7.19 -7.43 5.88
N PRO A 119 6.73 -8.29 6.80
CA PRO A 119 6.21 -9.61 6.43
C PRO A 119 4.89 -9.49 5.65
N SER A 120 4.63 -10.43 4.75
CA SER A 120 3.36 -10.51 4.04
C SER A 120 2.33 -11.23 4.90
N ILE A 121 1.52 -10.49 5.65
CA ILE A 121 0.57 -11.03 6.64
C ILE A 121 -0.74 -10.23 6.68
N LYS A 122 -1.77 -10.85 7.24
CA LYS A 122 -2.99 -10.17 7.68
C LYS A 122 -2.82 -9.72 9.13
N LEU A 123 -3.24 -8.50 9.43
CA LEU A 123 -3.23 -7.94 10.78
C LEU A 123 -4.37 -6.94 10.94
N VAL A 124 -4.62 -6.52 12.18
CA VAL A 124 -5.48 -5.36 12.46
C VAL A 124 -4.58 -4.18 12.83
N VAL A 125 -4.75 -3.06 12.14
CA VAL A 125 -4.11 -1.80 12.53
C VAL A 125 -5.01 -1.12 13.55
N GLN A 126 -4.45 -0.80 14.71
CA GLN A 126 -5.07 0.04 15.71
C GLN A 126 -4.35 1.39 15.73
N TRP A 127 -5.08 2.46 15.51
CA TRP A 127 -4.53 3.82 15.51
C TRP A 127 -5.23 4.66 16.56
N MET A 128 -4.45 5.34 17.39
CA MET A 128 -4.95 6.22 18.44
C MET A 128 -4.36 7.61 18.28
N LEU A 129 -5.16 8.63 18.56
CA LEU A 129 -4.67 9.97 18.82
C LEU A 129 -4.94 10.29 20.29
N LEU A 130 -3.87 10.43 21.05
CA LEU A 130 -3.90 10.74 22.47
C LEU A 130 -3.86 12.26 22.66
N GLY A 131 -4.73 12.79 23.50
CA GLY A 131 -4.64 14.15 24.02
C GLY A 131 -3.87 14.19 25.33
N ASP A 132 -4.06 15.28 26.07
CA ASP A 132 -3.55 15.43 27.41
C ASP A 132 -4.07 14.30 28.32
N ASN A 133 -3.25 13.87 29.29
CA ASN A 133 -3.56 12.74 30.18
C ASN A 133 -3.84 11.39 29.47
N ASN A 134 -3.31 11.21 28.25
CA ASN A 134 -3.48 9.99 27.44
C ASN A 134 -4.94 9.64 27.10
N GLN A 135 -5.82 10.64 27.04
CA GLN A 135 -7.21 10.41 26.62
C GLN A 135 -7.29 10.21 25.11
N HIS A 136 -8.03 9.20 24.65
CA HIS A 136 -8.15 8.88 23.22
C HIS A 136 -9.11 9.85 22.52
N LEU A 137 -8.55 10.92 21.94
CA LEU A 137 -9.27 11.88 21.10
C LEU A 137 -9.94 11.17 19.92
N PHE A 138 -9.27 10.18 19.34
CA PHE A 138 -9.92 9.15 18.54
C PHE A 138 -9.14 7.84 18.64
N CYS A 139 -9.80 6.73 18.32
CA CYS A 139 -9.20 5.42 18.15
C CYS A 139 -10.01 4.61 17.13
N TRP A 140 -9.33 4.00 16.16
CA TRP A 140 -9.97 3.09 15.21
C TRP A 140 -9.13 1.84 14.94
N GLU A 141 -9.83 0.79 14.53
CA GLU A 141 -9.26 -0.48 14.10
C GLU A 141 -9.76 -0.86 12.70
N ILE A 142 -8.83 -1.24 11.80
CA ILE A 142 -9.17 -1.80 10.48
C ILE A 142 -8.33 -3.04 10.18
N PRO A 143 -8.91 -4.07 9.54
CA PRO A 143 -8.14 -5.19 9.02
C PRO A 143 -7.38 -4.76 7.75
N VAL A 144 -6.10 -5.13 7.68
CA VAL A 144 -5.25 -4.90 6.50
C VAL A 144 -4.51 -6.18 6.13
N GLN A 145 -4.07 -6.25 4.88
CA GLN A 145 -3.21 -7.30 4.36
C GLN A 145 -1.97 -6.69 3.74
N ILE A 146 -0.79 -7.03 4.23
CA ILE A 146 0.47 -6.65 3.60
C ILE A 146 0.84 -7.69 2.55
N GLU A 147 1.13 -7.26 1.33
CA GLU A 147 1.54 -8.13 0.24
C GLU A 147 2.64 -7.50 -0.62
N VAL A 148 3.31 -8.32 -1.43
CA VAL A 148 4.29 -7.81 -2.39
C VAL A 148 3.53 -7.05 -3.48
N PHE A 149 4.08 -5.94 -3.96
CA PHE A 149 3.55 -5.35 -5.19
C PHE A 149 3.79 -6.34 -6.31
N ALA A 150 2.74 -7.03 -6.75
CA ALA A 150 2.73 -7.52 -8.11
C ALA A 150 2.70 -6.23 -8.94
N ALA A 151 3.87 -5.81 -9.44
CA ALA A 151 3.83 -5.04 -10.66
C ALA A 151 2.90 -5.84 -11.56
N GLU A 152 1.88 -5.19 -12.15
CA GLU A 152 1.34 -5.77 -13.38
C GLU A 152 2.58 -5.93 -14.26
N ASP A 153 3.06 -7.17 -14.29
CA ASP A 153 4.14 -7.57 -15.14
C ASP A 153 3.73 -7.03 -16.50
N GLY A 154 4.67 -6.40 -17.20
CA GLY A 154 4.61 -6.38 -18.65
C GLY A 154 4.68 -7.83 -19.13
N PHE A 155 3.63 -8.60 -18.85
CA PHE A 155 3.39 -9.92 -19.34
C PHE A 155 3.13 -9.69 -20.82
N PRO A 156 4.03 -10.13 -21.73
CA PRO A 156 3.66 -10.16 -23.12
C PRO A 156 2.51 -11.15 -23.23
N THR A 157 1.27 -10.66 -23.28
CA THR A 157 0.06 -11.46 -23.55
C THR A 157 0.02 -11.98 -24.99
N SER A 158 1.17 -12.24 -25.62
CA SER A 158 1.27 -12.89 -26.91
C SER A 158 2.58 -13.66 -27.05
N LEU A 159 2.73 -14.74 -26.30
CA LEU A 159 3.16 -15.98 -26.93
C LEU A 159 1.89 -16.75 -27.27
N THR A 160 1.23 -16.29 -28.32
CA THR A 160 0.21 -17.07 -28.96
C THR A 160 0.87 -18.30 -29.59
N SER A 161 0.20 -19.42 -29.42
CA SER A 161 0.67 -20.79 -29.61
C SER A 161 0.76 -21.23 -31.08
N TRP A 162 1.39 -20.46 -31.98
CA TRP A 162 1.46 -20.82 -33.41
C TRP A 162 2.85 -21.05 -34.03
N ASP A 163 3.96 -20.89 -33.30
CA ASP A 163 5.28 -21.27 -33.83
C ASP A 163 5.65 -22.76 -33.65
N ILE A 164 4.64 -23.65 -33.73
CA ILE A 164 4.87 -25.10 -33.94
C ILE A 164 4.26 -25.49 -35.28
N THR A 165 4.80 -24.97 -36.37
CA THR A 165 4.63 -25.62 -37.67
C THR A 165 5.87 -25.47 -38.54
N SER A 166 6.29 -26.61 -39.08
CA SER A 166 7.27 -26.84 -40.16
C SER A 166 8.75 -26.52 -39.90
N ALA A 167 9.45 -27.46 -39.28
CA ALA A 167 10.80 -27.83 -39.71
C ALA A 167 10.78 -29.30 -40.14
N SER A 168 10.19 -29.56 -41.31
CA SER A 168 10.28 -30.84 -42.01
C SER A 168 11.58 -30.90 -42.83
N SER A 169 12.38 -31.92 -42.54
CA SER A 169 13.20 -32.68 -43.49
C SER A 169 14.17 -31.94 -44.42
N SER A 170 15.46 -32.02 -44.11
CA SER A 170 16.42 -32.63 -45.05
C SER A 170 17.70 -33.03 -44.31
N SER A 171 17.88 -34.34 -44.12
CA SER A 171 19.19 -34.94 -43.90
C SER A 171 19.96 -34.94 -45.22
N PRO A 172 21.27 -34.70 -45.17
CA PRO A 172 22.17 -35.61 -45.87
C PRO A 172 23.26 -36.16 -44.94
N SER A 173 23.50 -37.44 -45.13
CA SER A 173 24.59 -38.28 -44.63
C SER A 173 25.99 -37.77 -45.02
N ALA A 174 26.93 -37.82 -44.06
CA ALA A 174 28.36 -38.13 -44.25
C ALA A 174 29.01 -38.19 -42.84
N SER A 175 29.20 -39.36 -42.23
CA SER A 175 30.39 -40.22 -42.30
C SER A 175 31.70 -39.60 -41.76
N LEU A 176 32.09 -40.09 -40.58
CA LEU A 176 33.44 -40.48 -40.14
C LEU A 176 34.61 -39.48 -40.28
N SER A 177 35.15 -39.03 -39.14
CA SER A 177 36.54 -39.33 -38.76
C SER A 177 36.91 -38.85 -37.34
N SER A 178 37.27 -39.83 -36.51
CA SER A 178 38.40 -39.86 -35.58
C SER A 178 38.63 -38.70 -34.59
N VAL A 179 38.19 -38.90 -33.35
CA VAL A 179 38.79 -38.29 -32.15
C VAL A 179 40.13 -38.98 -31.91
N HIS A 180 41.24 -38.27 -32.12
CA HIS A 180 42.57 -38.73 -31.73
C HIS A 180 43.07 -37.96 -30.51
N TRP A 181 43.61 -38.73 -29.59
CA TRP A 181 44.13 -38.44 -28.27
C TRP A 181 45.38 -37.55 -28.30
N ALA A 182 45.50 -36.61 -27.37
CA ALA A 182 46.80 -36.18 -26.82
C ALA A 182 46.63 -35.43 -25.50
N SER A 183 46.71 -36.17 -24.40
CA SER A 183 47.16 -35.67 -23.10
C SER A 183 48.58 -35.09 -23.22
N LYS A 184 48.83 -33.90 -22.65
CA LYS A 184 50.19 -33.46 -22.35
C LYS A 184 50.26 -32.80 -20.98
N SER A 185 50.88 -33.53 -20.06
CA SER A 185 51.47 -33.06 -18.81
C SER A 185 52.82 -32.40 -19.09
N ALA A 186 53.18 -31.38 -18.30
CA ALA A 186 54.52 -30.90 -17.91
C ALA A 186 54.35 -29.47 -17.35
N ASP A 187 54.43 -29.27 -16.04
CA ASP A 187 55.66 -28.96 -15.27
C ASP A 187 56.14 -27.52 -15.46
N LEU A 188 55.86 -26.68 -14.45
CA LEU A 188 56.79 -25.79 -13.72
C LEU A 188 56.05 -25.07 -12.59
#